data_AF-A0A937QX25-F1
#
_entry.id   AF-A0A937QX25-F1
#
_cell.length_a   1.000
_cell.length_b   1.000
_cell.length_c   1.000
_cell.angle_alpha   90.00
_cell.angle_beta   90.00
_cell.angle_gamma   90.00
#
_symmetry.space_group_name_H-M   'P 1'
#
loop_
_entity.id
_entity.type
_entity.pdbx_description
1 polymer ?
#
loop_
_entity_poly.entity_id
_entity_poly.type
_entity_poly.pdbx_seq_one_letter_code
_entity_poly.pdbx_strand_id
1 'polypeptide(L)' 'MSHRTDLKEIDTKIRSLKKTVHELNQMSDHFPALARNTSRILASIRMLEINITDIVGLDGQD' A
#
# COMPACT_ATOMS: atom_id res chain seq x y z
N MET A 1 -27.56 0.97 5.09
CA MET A 1 -26.36 0.13 4.86
C MET A 1 -25.16 0.85 5.45
N SER A 2 -24.82 0.56 6.71
CA SER A 2 -23.64 1.14 7.36
C SER A 2 -22.41 0.61 6.64
N HIS A 3 -21.79 1.41 5.77
CA HIS A 3 -20.48 1.11 5.20
C HIS A 3 -19.47 1.30 6.32
N ARG A 4 -19.41 0.35 7.26
CA ARG A 4 -18.16 0.11 7.99
C ARG A 4 -17.20 -0.40 6.92
N THR A 5 -16.52 0.53 6.27
CA THR A 5 -15.34 0.24 5.49
C THR A 5 -14.46 -0.63 6.39
N ASP A 6 -14.24 -1.89 6.02
CA ASP A 6 -13.36 -2.76 6.80
C ASP A 6 -11.93 -2.27 6.60
N LEU A 7 -11.50 -1.39 7.50
CA LEU A 7 -10.17 -0.80 7.49
C LEU A 7 -9.08 -1.86 7.57
N LYS A 8 -9.36 -3.02 8.16
CA LYS A 8 -8.42 -4.16 8.17
C LYS A 8 -8.32 -4.79 6.79
N GLU A 9 -9.45 -4.91 6.07
CA GLU A 9 -9.42 -5.37 4.69
C GLU A 9 -8.64 -4.40 3.78
N ILE A 10 -8.83 -3.09 3.97
CA ILE A 10 -8.07 -2.07 3.24
C ILE A 10 -6.58 -2.14 3.55
N ASP A 11 -6.18 -2.20 4.83
CA ASP A 11 -4.77 -2.35 5.23
C ASP A 11 -4.14 -3.60 4.59
N THR A 12 -4.86 -4.73 4.64
CA THR A 12 -4.43 -5.99 4.03
C THR A 12 -4.18 -5.83 2.53
N LYS A 13 -5.09 -5.16 1.80
CA LYS A 13 -4.93 -4.92 0.36
C LYS A 13 -3.78 -3.96 0.05
N ILE A 14 -3.58 -2.90 0.85
CA ILE A 14 -2.44 -1.98 0.68
C ILE A 14 -1.11 -2.70 0.88
N ARG A 15 -0.99 -3.54 1.91
CA ARG A 15 0.21 -4.37 2.15
C ARG A 15 0.47 -5.33 0.99
N SER A 16 -0.57 -5.97 0.47
CA SER A 16 -0.45 -6.86 -0.69
C SER A 16 0.04 -6.10 -1.92
N LEU A 17 -0.54 -4.92 -2.20
CA LEU A 17 -0.12 -4.07 -3.32
C LEU A 17 1.36 -3.66 -3.20
N LYS A 18 1.80 -3.27 -2.00
CA LYS A 18 3.21 -2.93 -1.73
C LYS A 18 4.14 -4.07 -2.06
N LYS A 19 3.80 -5.29 -1.62
CA LYS A 19 4.59 -6.50 -1.88
C LYS A 19 4.73 -6.74 -3.38
N THR A 20 3.62 -6.74 -4.12
CA THR A 20 3.63 -6.94 -5.58
C THR A 20 4.46 -5.89 -6.30
N VAL A 21 4.36 -4.61 -5.92
CA VAL A 21 5.14 -3.55 -6.56
C VAL A 21 6.63 -3.66 -6.23
N HIS A 22 6.99 -4.15 -5.04
CA HIS A 22 8.37 -4.42 -4.67
C HIS A 22 8.96 -5.56 -5.51
N GLU A 23 8.22 -6.65 -5.67
CA GLU A 23 8.60 -7.78 -6.54
C GLU A 23 8.81 -7.30 -8.00
N LEU A 24 7.91 -6.47 -8.53
CA LEU A 24 8.07 -5.87 -9.86
C LEU A 24 9.31 -4.97 -9.97
N ASN A 25 9.66 -4.24 -8.90
CA ASN A 25 10.86 -3.40 -8.89
C ASN A 25 12.14 -4.25 -8.89
N GLN A 26 12.14 -5.38 -8.18
CA GLN A 26 13.27 -6.32 -8.19
C GLN A 26 13.50 -6.96 -9.56
N MET A 27 12.49 -7.02 -10.43
CA MET A 27 12.59 -7.53 -11.80
C MET A 27 13.02 -6.45 -12.82
N SER A 28 13.42 -5.25 -12.37
CA SER A 28 13.57 -4.08 -13.24
C SER A 28 14.96 -3.85 -13.84
N ASP A 29 15.92 -4.75 -13.60
CA ASP A 29 17.35 -4.62 -13.97
C ASP A 29 17.59 -4.18 -15.42
N HIS A 30 16.76 -4.64 -16.36
CA HIS A 30 16.86 -4.30 -17.79
C HIS A 30 15.68 -3.48 -18.30
N PHE A 31 14.80 -3.00 -17.42
CA PHE A 31 13.62 -2.23 -17.77
C PHE A 31 13.51 -0.94 -16.95
N PRO A 32 14.25 0.13 -17.32
CA PRO A 32 14.28 1.38 -16.55
C PRO A 32 12.91 2.05 -16.36
N ALA A 33 11.98 1.85 -17.30
CA ALA A 33 10.62 2.37 -17.14
C ALA A 33 9.86 1.63 -16.02
N LEU A 34 10.08 0.32 -15.86
CA LEU A 34 9.51 -0.45 -14.76
C LEU A 34 10.05 0.05 -13.42
N ALA A 35 11.38 0.21 -13.27
CA ALA A 35 12.01 0.74 -12.05
C ALA A 35 11.45 2.11 -11.64
N ARG A 36 11.30 3.02 -12.63
CA ARG A 36 10.75 4.36 -12.40
C ARG A 36 9.27 4.32 -12.01
N ASN A 37 8.47 3.47 -12.66
CA ASN A 37 7.04 3.38 -12.39
C ASN A 37 6.76 2.72 -11.03
N THR A 38 7.45 1.62 -10.70
CA THR A 38 7.32 0.96 -9.41
C THR A 38 7.77 1.88 -8.27
N SER A 39 8.83 2.67 -8.44
CA SER A 39 9.24 3.69 -7.45
C SER A 39 8.16 4.75 -7.20
N ARG A 40 7.50 5.26 -8.26
CA ARG A 40 6.39 6.22 -8.11
C ARG A 40 5.18 5.59 -7.41
N ILE A 41 4.84 4.37 -7.77
CA ILE A 41 3.74 3.63 -7.14
C ILE A 41 4.04 3.39 -5.65
N LEU A 42 5.27 3.01 -5.29
CA LEU A 42 5.69 2.84 -3.89
C LEU A 42 5.52 4.13 -3.07
N ALA A 43 5.79 5.30 -3.65
CA ALA A 43 5.55 6.59 -3.00
C ALA A 43 4.05 6.82 -2.73
N SER A 44 3.18 6.52 -3.71
CA SER A 44 1.72 6.61 -3.52
C SER A 44 1.21 5.62 -2.47
N ILE A 45 1.73 4.39 -2.47
CA ILE A 45 1.37 3.35 -1.48
C ILE A 45 1.77 3.79 -0.07
N ARG A 46 2.94 4.42 0.11
CA ARG A 46 3.37 4.93 1.42
C ARG A 46 2.38 5.94 1.99
N MET A 47 1.78 6.79 1.16
CA MET A 47 0.74 7.72 1.61
C MET A 47 -0.53 6.99 2.06
N LEU A 48 -0.93 5.94 1.34
CA LEU A 48 -2.07 5.10 1.74
C LEU A 48 -1.79 4.37 3.06
N GLU A 49 -0.58 3.85 3.27
CA GLU A 49 -0.18 3.19 4.52
C GLU A 49 -0.25 4.13 5.72
N ILE A 50 0.26 5.36 5.60
CA ILE A 50 0.18 6.37 6.68
C ILE A 50 -1.27 6.66 7.03
N ASN A 51 -2.08 7.00 6.02
CA ASN A 51 -3.50 7.36 6.22
C ASN A 51 -4.33 6.23 6.85
N ILE A 52 -3.99 4.96 6.61
CA ILE A 52 -4.74 3.81 7.17
C ILE A 52 -4.19 3.35 8.52
N THR A 53 -2.87 3.33 8.70
CA THR A 53 -2.25 2.93 9.98
C THR A 53 -2.68 3.88 11.09
N ASP A 54 -2.75 5.17 10.81
CA ASP A 54 -3.19 6.19 11.78
C ASP A 54 -4.64 5.94 12.22
N ILE A 55 -5.53 5.50 11.33
CA ILE A 55 -6.94 5.24 11.65
C ILE A 55 -7.09 3.92 12.41
N VAL A 56 -6.44 2.84 11.95
CA VAL A 56 -6.52 1.52 12.62
C VAL A 56 -5.92 1.57 14.04
N GLY A 57 -4.89 2.39 14.26
CA GLY A 57 -4.31 2.61 15.59
C GLY A 57 -5.22 3.39 16.55
N LEU A 58 -6.14 4.21 16.02
CA LEU A 58 -7.13 4.96 16.82
C LEU A 58 -8.35 4.09 17.16
N ASP A 59 -8.82 3.26 16.22
CA ASP A 59 -9.96 2.34 16.41
C ASP A 59 -9.69 1.20 17.40
N GLY A 60 -8.44 1.00 17.83
CA GLY A 60 -8.02 -0.04 18.78
C GLY A 60 -7.92 0.40 20.25
N GLN A 61 -8.34 1.63 20.59
CA GLN A 61 -8.26 2.21 21.94
C GLN A 61 -9.62 2.36 22.66
N ASP A 62 -10.59 1.50 22.32
CA ASP A 62 -11.84 1.32 23.08
C ASP A 62 -11.83 -0.02 23.86
#